data_AF-A0A934DR49-F1
#
_entry.id   AF-A0A934DR49-F1
#
_cell.length_a   1.000
_cell.length_b   1.000
_cell.length_c   1.000
_cell.angle_alpha   90.00
_cell.angle_beta   90.00
_cell.angle_gamma   90.00
#
_symmetry.space_group_name_H-M   'P 1'
#
loop_
_entity.id
_entity.type
_entity.pdbx_description
1 polymer ?
#
loop_
_entity_poly.entity_id
_entity_poly.type
_entity_poly.pdbx_seq_one_letter_code
_entity_poly.pdbx_strand_id
1 'polypeptide(L)'
;MRTIILGAILALGVPTVASTAWAQPTQAEINKAKAAFNAGLALEAAGDWAQALGRFREVTAVKATPQALFHIGRCLEKLGKWTEAVGTYRLAVEKAEGSSEASVRQQADAARVSLESRLPKLVIERGRGAESASITLDGVALGSTAIGNSMPADPGPHVIVATQPGKPPATFNVVLAEGETKQLPIVMEAAPPPVASSAAPVQSAAPSKVSWTKKQGYYVTAGAGASALLGVVFLVLRNNALDDLSHQCYGTHCPESLEGTYTRAKVYTVLGDTFLVLGVVGLGVGTFMIAKGKKETAPPAAAADSRRLWLAPLGPSGPGASLGGTF
;
A
#
# COMPACT_ATOMS: atom_id res chain seq x y z
N MET A 1 -53.97 4.12 81.95
CA MET A 1 -54.77 3.64 80.80
C MET A 1 -54.28 4.36 79.54
N ARG A 2 -54.15 3.59 78.45
CA ARG A 2 -53.31 3.80 77.26
C ARG A 2 -53.52 5.13 76.49
N THR A 3 -52.41 5.83 76.22
CA THR A 3 -52.26 6.83 75.16
C THR A 3 -51.82 6.15 73.86
N ILE A 4 -52.47 6.46 72.74
CA ILE A 4 -52.17 5.91 71.41
C ILE A 4 -51.48 7.00 70.59
N ILE A 5 -50.26 6.73 70.10
CA ILE A 5 -49.45 7.61 69.26
C ILE A 5 -49.69 7.24 67.79
N LEU A 6 -50.10 8.23 66.97
CA LEU A 6 -50.17 8.12 65.51
C LEU A 6 -48.75 8.11 64.92
N GLY A 7 -48.37 7.01 64.27
CA GLY A 7 -47.13 6.91 63.48
C GLY A 7 -47.41 7.15 61.99
N ALA A 8 -46.88 8.24 61.45
CA ALA A 8 -46.87 8.52 60.02
C ALA A 8 -45.75 7.72 59.34
N ILE A 9 -46.11 6.77 58.48
CA ILE A 9 -45.17 5.98 57.67
C ILE A 9 -44.92 6.73 56.37
N LEU A 10 -43.73 7.31 56.25
CA LEU A 10 -43.22 7.96 55.05
C LEU A 10 -42.77 6.86 54.06
N ALA A 11 -43.54 6.65 53.00
CA ALA A 11 -43.21 5.68 51.95
C ALA A 11 -42.03 6.22 51.09
N LEU A 12 -40.84 5.66 51.29
CA LEU A 12 -39.67 5.86 50.44
C LEU A 12 -39.92 5.22 49.06
N GLY A 13 -40.15 6.05 48.05
CA GLY A 13 -40.30 5.64 46.66
C GLY A 13 -38.99 5.08 46.10
N VAL A 14 -39.02 3.81 45.70
CA VAL A 14 -37.93 3.15 44.98
C VAL A 14 -37.93 3.67 43.53
N PRO A 15 -36.85 4.31 43.03
CA PRO A 15 -36.80 4.74 41.64
C PRO A 15 -36.70 3.50 40.74
N THR A 16 -37.72 3.29 39.91
CA THR A 16 -37.72 2.30 38.84
C THR A 16 -36.72 2.73 37.76
N VAL A 17 -35.59 2.04 37.71
CA VAL A 17 -34.62 2.21 36.63
C VAL A 17 -35.27 1.63 35.37
N ALA A 18 -35.75 2.50 34.48
CA ALA A 18 -36.24 2.10 33.17
C ALA A 18 -35.09 1.44 32.40
N SER A 19 -35.16 0.12 32.21
CA SER A 19 -34.25 -0.59 31.33
C SER A 19 -34.41 -0.03 29.91
N THR A 20 -33.33 0.48 29.35
CA THR A 20 -33.26 0.83 27.93
C THR A 20 -33.40 -0.46 27.12
N ALA A 21 -34.64 -0.83 26.79
CA ALA A 21 -34.93 -1.89 25.84
C ALA A 21 -34.25 -1.53 24.52
N TRP A 22 -33.36 -2.38 24.03
CA TRP A 22 -32.75 -2.23 22.72
C TRP A 22 -33.88 -2.29 21.68
N ALA A 23 -34.17 -1.16 21.05
CA ALA A 23 -35.24 -1.05 20.07
C ALA A 23 -34.98 -2.03 18.90
N GLN A 24 -35.97 -2.87 18.59
CA GLN A 24 -35.92 -3.71 17.39
C GLN A 24 -35.94 -2.82 16.13
N PRO A 25 -35.24 -3.20 15.05
CA PRO A 25 -35.27 -2.45 13.80
C PRO A 25 -36.69 -2.26 13.27
N THR A 26 -37.00 -1.05 12.83
CA THR A 26 -38.27 -0.71 12.20
C THR A 26 -38.39 -1.36 10.82
N GLN A 27 -39.63 -1.54 10.34
CA GLN A 27 -39.86 -2.08 8.99
C GLN A 27 -39.24 -1.21 7.90
N ALA A 28 -39.20 0.11 8.09
CA ALA A 28 -38.57 1.05 7.17
C ALA A 28 -37.05 0.82 7.09
N GLU A 29 -36.38 0.62 8.23
CA GLU A 29 -34.95 0.30 8.27
C GLU A 29 -34.64 -1.05 7.61
N ILE A 30 -35.48 -2.06 7.85
CA ILE A 30 -35.36 -3.38 7.20
C ILE A 30 -35.50 -3.25 5.68
N ASN A 31 -36.48 -2.49 5.19
CA ASN A 31 -36.69 -2.28 3.76
C ASN A 31 -35.50 -1.51 3.14
N LYS A 32 -34.99 -0.49 3.83
CA LYS A 32 -33.78 0.23 3.41
C LYS A 32 -32.57 -0.69 3.34
N ALA A 33 -32.36 -1.54 4.34
CA ALA A 33 -31.28 -2.52 4.34
C ALA A 33 -31.39 -3.52 3.17
N LYS A 34 -32.60 -4.00 2.85
CA LYS A 34 -32.81 -4.86 1.66
C LYS A 34 -32.46 -4.15 0.36
N ALA A 35 -32.84 -2.88 0.22
CA ALA A 35 -32.49 -2.07 -0.95
C ALA A 35 -30.97 -1.87 -1.05
N ALA A 36 -30.30 -1.56 0.08
CA ALA A 36 -28.84 -1.45 0.14
C ALA A 36 -28.16 -2.77 -0.22
N PHE A 37 -28.67 -3.91 0.24
CA PHE A 37 -28.14 -5.23 -0.11
C PHE A 37 -28.20 -5.49 -1.63
N ASN A 38 -29.35 -5.23 -2.26
CA ASN A 38 -29.50 -5.40 -3.71
C ASN A 38 -28.60 -4.45 -4.51
N ALA A 39 -28.43 -3.20 -4.05
CA ALA A 39 -27.49 -2.26 -4.64
C ALA A 39 -26.04 -2.74 -4.51
N GLY A 40 -25.67 -3.30 -3.35
CA GLY A 40 -24.36 -3.91 -3.12
C GLY A 40 -24.07 -5.05 -4.10
N LEU A 41 -25.05 -5.95 -4.33
CA LEU A 41 -24.91 -7.02 -5.31
C LEU A 41 -24.69 -6.51 -6.74
N ALA A 42 -25.41 -5.46 -7.14
CA ALA A 42 -25.24 -4.84 -8.45
C ALA A 42 -23.83 -4.21 -8.61
N LEU A 43 -23.33 -3.57 -7.55
CA LEU A 43 -21.99 -2.98 -7.52
C LEU A 43 -20.88 -4.04 -7.57
N GLU A 44 -21.04 -5.17 -6.86
CA GLU A 44 -20.12 -6.31 -6.97
C GLU A 44 -20.10 -6.88 -8.39
N ALA A 45 -21.28 -7.03 -9.02
CA ALA A 45 -21.38 -7.49 -10.40
C ALA A 45 -20.71 -6.51 -11.39
N ALA A 46 -20.70 -5.22 -11.07
CA ALA A 46 -19.99 -4.18 -11.82
C ALA A 46 -18.49 -4.09 -11.47
N GLY A 47 -18.01 -4.83 -10.47
CA GLY A 47 -16.62 -4.77 -9.99
C GLY A 47 -16.28 -3.54 -9.15
N ASP A 48 -17.27 -2.74 -8.73
CA ASP A 48 -17.07 -1.60 -7.82
C ASP A 48 -17.12 -2.07 -6.37
N TRP A 49 -16.04 -2.73 -5.94
CA TRP A 49 -15.91 -3.34 -4.63
C TRP A 49 -15.95 -2.31 -3.48
N ALA A 50 -15.47 -1.09 -3.72
CA ALA A 50 -15.43 -0.05 -2.70
C ALA A 50 -16.83 0.47 -2.37
N GLN A 51 -17.63 0.77 -3.39
CA GLN A 51 -19.01 1.17 -3.17
C GLN A 51 -19.87 0.01 -2.65
N ALA A 52 -19.66 -1.21 -3.16
CA ALA A 52 -20.35 -2.39 -2.68
C ALA A 52 -20.13 -2.62 -1.18
N LEU A 53 -18.89 -2.49 -0.71
CA LEU A 53 -18.53 -2.58 0.71
C LEU A 53 -19.32 -1.57 1.55
N GLY A 54 -19.44 -0.32 1.08
CA GLY A 54 -20.25 0.71 1.73
C GLY A 54 -21.71 0.27 1.88
N ARG A 55 -22.31 -0.23 0.79
CA ARG A 55 -23.71 -0.70 0.80
C ARG A 55 -23.93 -1.88 1.74
N PHE A 56 -23.06 -2.87 1.75
CA PHE A 56 -23.21 -4.00 2.67
C PHE A 56 -23.00 -3.62 4.13
N ARG A 57 -22.13 -2.64 4.42
CA ARG A 57 -21.97 -2.11 5.79
C ARG A 57 -23.26 -1.47 6.30
N GLU A 58 -24.01 -0.76 5.44
CA GLU A 58 -25.35 -0.26 5.79
C GLU A 58 -26.30 -1.40 6.19
N VAL A 59 -26.24 -2.55 5.50
CA VAL A 59 -27.04 -3.74 5.84
C VAL A 59 -26.68 -4.25 7.23
N THR A 60 -25.38 -4.43 7.50
CA THR A 60 -24.91 -4.95 8.79
C THR A 60 -25.15 -4.00 9.96
N ALA A 61 -25.27 -2.69 9.71
CA ALA A 61 -25.65 -1.72 10.72
C ALA A 61 -27.09 -1.90 11.21
N VAL A 62 -27.99 -2.42 10.36
CA VAL A 62 -29.36 -2.78 10.73
C VAL A 62 -29.41 -4.21 11.30
N LYS A 63 -28.85 -5.17 10.56
CA LYS A 63 -28.74 -6.57 10.99
C LYS A 63 -27.57 -7.26 10.30
N ALA A 64 -26.59 -7.68 11.08
CA ALA A 64 -25.51 -8.54 10.62
C ALA A 64 -26.03 -9.95 10.29
N THR A 65 -26.28 -10.22 9.01
CA THR A 65 -26.65 -11.54 8.47
C THR A 65 -25.42 -12.26 7.92
N PRO A 66 -25.40 -13.61 7.92
CA PRO A 66 -24.30 -14.37 7.33
C PRO A 66 -24.03 -13.99 5.89
N GLN A 67 -25.09 -13.82 5.10
CA GLN A 67 -24.98 -13.43 3.70
C GLN A 67 -24.31 -12.04 3.53
N ALA A 68 -24.75 -11.02 4.26
CA ALA A 68 -24.14 -9.69 4.19
C ALA A 68 -22.66 -9.72 4.60
N LEU A 69 -22.32 -10.46 5.66
CA LEU A 69 -20.93 -10.62 6.10
C LEU A 69 -20.06 -11.32 5.04
N PHE A 70 -20.57 -12.36 4.38
CA PHE A 70 -19.86 -13.01 3.27
C PHE A 70 -19.53 -12.02 2.14
N HIS A 71 -20.49 -11.20 1.74
CA HIS A 71 -20.28 -10.19 0.70
C HIS A 71 -19.31 -9.08 1.13
N ILE A 72 -19.33 -8.66 2.39
CA ILE A 72 -18.31 -7.73 2.95
C ILE A 72 -16.92 -8.36 2.86
N GLY A 73 -16.76 -9.62 3.29
CA GLY A 73 -15.49 -10.35 3.21
C GLY A 73 -14.95 -10.40 1.78
N ARG A 74 -15.84 -10.67 0.80
CA ARG A 74 -15.49 -10.70 -0.62
C ARG A 74 -15.06 -9.34 -1.16
N CYS A 75 -15.76 -8.28 -0.80
CA CYS A 75 -15.36 -6.92 -1.18
C CYS A 75 -13.99 -6.56 -0.58
N LEU A 76 -13.76 -6.86 0.71
CA LEU A 76 -12.48 -6.61 1.38
C LEU A 76 -11.32 -7.37 0.73
N GLU A 77 -11.53 -8.64 0.38
CA GLU A 77 -10.55 -9.47 -0.33
C GLU A 77 -10.15 -8.82 -1.67
N LYS A 78 -11.13 -8.37 -2.46
CA LYS A 78 -10.90 -7.71 -3.75
C LYS A 78 -10.24 -6.33 -3.63
N LEU A 79 -10.39 -5.69 -2.48
CA LEU A 79 -9.74 -4.42 -2.14
C LEU A 79 -8.34 -4.61 -1.51
N GLY A 80 -7.85 -5.84 -1.35
CA GLY A 80 -6.53 -6.12 -0.76
C GLY A 80 -6.48 -6.13 0.76
N LYS A 81 -7.62 -5.95 1.44
CA LYS A 81 -7.73 -5.91 2.91
C LYS A 81 -7.97 -7.31 3.47
N TRP A 82 -6.99 -8.19 3.29
CA TRP A 82 -7.15 -9.62 3.48
C TRP A 82 -7.31 -10.04 4.93
N THR A 83 -6.62 -9.37 5.85
CA THR A 83 -6.75 -9.57 7.30
C THR A 83 -8.18 -9.27 7.78
N GLU A 84 -8.76 -8.15 7.36
CA GLU A 84 -10.16 -7.78 7.63
C GLU A 84 -11.13 -8.77 6.95
N ALA A 85 -10.84 -9.18 5.72
CA ALA A 85 -11.65 -10.15 4.98
C ALA A 85 -11.72 -11.51 5.68
N VAL A 86 -10.59 -12.07 6.12
CA VAL A 86 -10.51 -13.32 6.89
C VAL A 86 -11.35 -13.23 8.16
N GLY A 87 -11.20 -12.13 8.91
CA GLY A 87 -12.00 -11.89 10.12
C GLY A 87 -13.50 -11.85 9.82
N THR A 88 -13.88 -11.17 8.74
CA THR A 88 -15.28 -11.04 8.33
C THR A 88 -15.88 -12.38 7.86
N TYR A 89 -15.13 -13.17 7.08
CA TYR A 89 -15.57 -14.50 6.68
C TYR A 89 -15.76 -15.42 7.89
N ARG A 90 -14.88 -15.34 8.90
CA ARG A 90 -15.04 -16.08 10.16
C ARG A 90 -16.34 -15.72 10.87
N LEU A 91 -16.65 -14.42 10.97
CA LEU A 91 -17.92 -13.94 11.53
C LEU A 91 -19.13 -14.44 10.71
N ALA A 92 -19.02 -14.49 9.37
CA ALA A 92 -20.08 -15.04 8.52
C ALA A 92 -20.31 -16.53 8.80
N VAL A 93 -19.24 -17.32 8.97
CA VAL A 93 -19.31 -18.74 9.32
C VAL A 93 -19.99 -18.92 10.68
N GLU A 94 -19.53 -18.21 11.71
CA GLU A 94 -20.09 -18.25 13.07
C GLU A 94 -21.59 -17.91 13.06
N LYS A 95 -21.99 -16.85 12.34
CA LYS A 95 -23.38 -16.44 12.27
C LYS A 95 -24.27 -17.43 11.52
N ALA A 96 -23.70 -18.18 10.57
CA ALA A 96 -24.42 -19.20 9.83
C ALA A 96 -24.59 -20.51 10.62
N GLU A 97 -23.89 -20.69 11.74
CA GLU A 97 -24.06 -21.86 12.60
C GLU A 97 -25.49 -21.95 13.14
N GLY A 98 -26.10 -23.13 13.00
CA GLY A 98 -27.49 -23.36 13.41
C GLY A 98 -28.56 -22.66 12.55
N SER A 99 -28.17 -21.97 11.46
CA SER A 99 -29.09 -21.40 10.48
C SER A 99 -29.39 -22.36 9.32
N SER A 100 -30.40 -22.05 8.49
CA SER A 100 -30.63 -22.74 7.22
C SER A 100 -29.66 -22.32 6.10
N GLU A 101 -28.73 -21.40 6.36
CA GLU A 101 -27.82 -20.80 5.36
C GLU A 101 -26.53 -21.63 5.18
N ALA A 102 -26.65 -22.96 5.08
CA ALA A 102 -25.50 -23.87 4.99
C ALA A 102 -24.57 -23.58 3.80
N SER A 103 -25.13 -23.14 2.66
CA SER A 103 -24.35 -22.76 1.48
C SER A 103 -23.47 -21.53 1.74
N VAL A 104 -23.99 -20.52 2.44
CA VAL A 104 -23.22 -19.30 2.78
C VAL A 104 -22.08 -19.66 3.72
N ARG A 105 -22.34 -20.52 4.72
CA ARG A 105 -21.30 -21.02 5.63
C ARG A 105 -20.16 -21.68 4.86
N GLN A 106 -20.48 -22.59 3.94
CA GLN A 106 -19.47 -23.31 3.15
C GLN A 106 -18.66 -22.36 2.26
N GLN A 107 -19.31 -21.40 1.61
CA GLN A 107 -18.63 -20.42 0.77
C GLN A 107 -17.71 -19.50 1.59
N ALA A 108 -18.19 -19.01 2.73
CA ALA A 108 -17.39 -18.16 3.62
C ALA A 108 -16.19 -18.93 4.19
N ASP A 109 -16.36 -20.18 4.62
CA ASP A 109 -15.25 -20.96 5.16
C ASP A 109 -14.22 -21.32 4.09
N ALA A 110 -14.65 -21.69 2.88
CA ALA A 110 -13.76 -21.95 1.77
C ALA A 110 -12.93 -20.70 1.39
N ALA A 111 -13.58 -19.54 1.32
CA ALA A 111 -12.90 -18.27 1.06
C ALA A 111 -11.91 -17.92 2.19
N ARG A 112 -12.34 -18.07 3.45
CA ARG A 112 -11.49 -17.87 4.64
C ARG A 112 -10.22 -18.73 4.59
N VAL A 113 -10.37 -20.04 4.40
CA VAL A 113 -9.24 -20.99 4.38
C VAL A 113 -8.32 -20.70 3.19
N SER A 114 -8.89 -20.46 2.01
CA SER A 114 -8.10 -20.08 0.83
C SER A 114 -7.29 -18.82 1.08
N LEU A 115 -7.87 -17.80 1.71
CA LEU A 115 -7.21 -16.53 1.96
C LEU A 115 -6.18 -16.64 3.08
N GLU A 116 -6.48 -17.35 4.17
CA GLU A 116 -5.54 -17.61 5.28
C GLU A 116 -4.26 -18.32 4.81
N SER A 117 -4.33 -19.20 3.81
CA SER A 117 -3.14 -19.88 3.26
C SER A 117 -2.23 -18.98 2.43
N ARG A 118 -2.77 -17.88 1.88
CA ARG A 118 -2.05 -16.88 1.07
C ARG A 118 -1.72 -15.63 1.85
N LEU A 119 -2.17 -15.51 3.10
CA LEU A 119 -1.97 -14.33 3.91
C LEU A 119 -0.49 -14.23 4.31
N PRO A 120 0.20 -13.13 3.97
CA PRO A 120 1.56 -12.90 4.43
C PRO A 120 1.63 -12.89 5.95
N LYS A 121 2.79 -13.30 6.47
CA LYS A 121 3.11 -13.26 7.89
C LYS A 121 4.32 -12.38 8.12
N LEU A 122 4.18 -11.41 9.01
CA LEU A 122 5.25 -10.51 9.41
C LEU A 122 5.66 -10.81 10.86
N VAL A 123 6.96 -11.01 11.07
CA VAL A 123 7.57 -11.14 12.39
C VAL A 123 8.44 -9.91 12.60
N ILE A 124 8.07 -9.06 13.56
CA ILE A 124 8.84 -7.86 13.92
C ILE A 124 9.61 -8.17 15.18
N GLU A 125 10.93 -8.08 15.13
CA GLU A 125 11.81 -8.35 16.27
C GLU A 125 12.46 -7.07 16.77
N ARG A 126 12.67 -6.97 18.08
CA ARG A 126 13.47 -5.89 18.66
C ARG A 126 14.93 -6.22 18.43
N GLY A 127 15.54 -5.48 17.50
CA GLY A 127 16.97 -5.50 17.28
C GLY A 127 17.71 -4.54 18.21
N ARG A 128 18.99 -4.35 17.93
CA ARG A 128 19.91 -3.53 18.73
C ARG A 128 19.38 -2.11 18.92
N GLY A 129 19.34 -1.66 20.17
CA GLY A 129 18.97 -0.30 20.52
C GLY A 129 17.49 0.01 20.44
N ALA A 130 16.63 -0.98 20.17
CA ALA A 130 15.16 -0.87 20.07
C ALA A 130 14.44 -1.60 21.22
N GLU A 131 15.13 -1.90 22.31
CA GLU A 131 14.65 -2.75 23.41
C GLU A 131 13.38 -2.18 24.07
N SER A 132 13.31 -0.85 24.20
CA SER A 132 12.17 -0.12 24.76
C SER A 132 11.37 0.67 23.72
N ALA A 133 11.58 0.42 22.43
CA ALA A 133 10.90 1.16 21.36
C ALA A 133 9.39 0.89 21.35
N SER A 134 8.57 1.92 21.17
CA SER A 134 7.19 1.73 20.68
C SER A 134 7.25 1.52 19.17
N ILE A 135 6.57 0.48 18.69
CA ILE A 135 6.56 0.12 17.27
C ILE A 135 5.13 0.23 16.76
N THR A 136 4.96 0.91 15.63
CA THR A 136 3.68 0.96 14.90
C THR A 136 3.82 0.26 13.55
N LEU A 137 2.74 -0.37 13.09
CA LEU A 137 2.57 -0.91 11.74
C LEU A 137 1.41 -0.16 11.11
N ASP A 138 1.67 0.57 10.02
CA ASP A 138 0.71 1.42 9.31
C ASP A 138 -0.03 2.41 10.21
N GLY A 139 0.69 2.93 11.21
CA GLY A 139 0.14 3.86 12.21
C GLY A 139 -0.58 3.19 13.39
N VAL A 140 -0.79 1.88 13.36
CA VAL A 140 -1.38 1.12 14.48
C VAL A 140 -0.29 0.67 15.45
N ALA A 141 -0.41 1.05 16.72
CA ALA A 141 0.55 0.66 17.75
C ALA A 141 0.51 -0.85 18.02
N LEU A 142 1.67 -1.49 17.97
CA LEU A 142 1.83 -2.91 18.28
C LEU A 142 2.03 -3.08 19.78
N GLY A 143 1.20 -3.95 20.37
CA GLY A 143 1.37 -4.39 21.76
C GLY A 143 2.65 -5.20 21.95
N SER A 144 3.12 -5.33 23.19
CA SER A 144 4.30 -6.14 23.51
C SER A 144 4.15 -7.61 23.09
N THR A 145 2.93 -8.14 23.09
CA THR A 145 2.60 -9.51 22.67
C THR A 145 2.64 -9.72 21.16
N ALA A 146 2.55 -8.65 20.36
CA ALA A 146 2.63 -8.72 18.90
C ALA A 146 4.09 -8.84 18.43
N ILE A 147 5.01 -8.23 19.16
CA ILE A 147 6.42 -8.16 18.82
C ILE A 147 7.11 -9.50 19.14
N GLY A 148 7.90 -10.00 18.20
CA GLY A 148 8.55 -11.31 18.24
C GLY A 148 7.65 -12.48 17.81
N ASN A 149 6.35 -12.24 17.62
CA ASN A 149 5.41 -13.26 17.16
C ASN A 149 5.07 -13.08 15.68
N SER A 150 4.64 -14.19 15.06
CA SER A 150 4.17 -14.18 13.68
C SER A 150 2.77 -13.59 13.61
N MET A 151 2.64 -12.46 12.92
CA MET A 151 1.37 -11.77 12.74
C MET A 151 0.94 -11.84 11.28
N PRO A 152 -0.33 -12.14 11.00
CA PRO A 152 -0.86 -11.95 9.66
C PRO A 152 -0.88 -10.46 9.30
N ALA A 153 -0.51 -10.15 8.07
CA ALA A 153 -0.56 -8.80 7.51
C ALA A 153 -1.12 -8.85 6.08
N ASP A 154 -1.63 -7.72 5.58
CA ASP A 154 -2.11 -7.64 4.20
C ASP A 154 -0.92 -7.76 3.23
N PRO A 155 -1.15 -8.19 1.97
CA PRO A 155 -0.11 -8.12 0.94
C PRO A 155 0.07 -6.67 0.47
N GLY A 156 1.29 -6.32 0.08
CA GLY A 156 1.64 -5.00 -0.43
C GLY A 156 2.55 -4.19 0.49
N PRO A 157 2.63 -2.86 0.29
CA PRO A 157 3.53 -2.00 1.03
C PRO A 157 2.99 -1.70 2.45
N HIS A 158 3.89 -1.78 3.43
CA HIS A 158 3.65 -1.44 4.82
C HIS A 158 4.75 -0.51 5.35
N VAL A 159 4.37 0.34 6.30
CA VAL A 159 5.28 1.27 6.98
C VAL A 159 5.35 0.91 8.46
N ILE A 160 6.55 0.59 8.92
CA ILE A 160 6.83 0.36 10.34
C ILE A 160 7.58 1.57 10.89
N VAL A 161 7.11 2.13 11.99
CA VAL A 161 7.79 3.23 12.68
C VAL A 161 8.14 2.80 14.09
N ALA A 162 9.42 2.92 14.44
CA ALA A 162 9.94 2.65 15.77
C ALA A 162 10.35 3.95 16.44
N THR A 163 9.81 4.21 17.63
CA THR A 163 10.06 5.42 18.42
C THR A 163 10.58 5.05 19.79
N GLN A 164 11.61 5.76 20.27
CA GLN A 164 12.18 5.52 21.59
C GLN A 164 12.59 6.85 22.22
N PRO A 165 12.32 7.07 23.53
CA PRO A 165 12.75 8.29 24.20
C PRO A 165 14.26 8.53 24.03
N GLY A 166 14.63 9.76 23.66
CA GLY A 166 16.03 10.15 23.46
C GLY A 166 16.65 9.74 22.11
N LYS A 167 15.86 9.18 21.18
CA LYS A 167 16.31 8.84 19.82
C LYS A 167 15.35 9.40 18.76
N PRO A 168 15.85 9.76 17.56
CA PRO A 168 14.96 10.06 16.43
C PRO A 168 14.16 8.81 16.04
N PRO A 169 12.92 8.97 15.53
CA PRO A 169 12.13 7.85 15.06
C PRO A 169 12.79 7.18 13.84
N ALA A 170 12.76 5.86 13.81
CA ALA A 170 13.24 5.06 12.68
C ALA A 170 12.05 4.56 11.86
N THR A 171 12.11 4.71 10.53
CA THR A 171 11.05 4.27 9.60
C THR A 171 11.57 3.15 8.72
N PHE A 172 10.80 2.08 8.59
CA PHE A 172 11.10 0.91 7.79
C PHE A 172 9.96 0.68 6.80
N ASN A 173 10.29 0.69 5.51
CA ASN A 173 9.34 0.35 4.45
C ASN A 173 9.53 -1.12 4.09
N VAL A 174 8.46 -1.89 4.16
CA VAL A 174 8.47 -3.31 3.78
C VAL A 174 7.38 -3.56 2.75
N VAL A 175 7.66 -4.39 1.76
CA VAL A 175 6.64 -4.91 0.85
C VAL A 175 6.46 -6.39 1.18
N LEU A 176 5.21 -6.80 1.36
CA LEU A 176 4.81 -8.17 1.66
C LEU A 176 4.24 -8.86 0.42
N ALA A 177 4.82 -10.00 0.06
CA ALA A 177 4.31 -10.88 -1.00
C ALA A 177 3.31 -11.91 -0.45
N GLU A 178 2.36 -12.35 -1.28
CA GLU A 178 1.38 -13.38 -0.90
C GLU A 178 2.06 -14.64 -0.34
N GLY A 179 1.57 -15.13 0.79
CA GLY A 179 2.01 -16.36 1.45
C GLY A 179 3.42 -16.29 2.07
N GLU A 180 4.13 -15.18 1.92
CA GLU A 180 5.49 -15.08 2.46
C GLU A 180 5.47 -14.94 3.98
N THR A 181 6.52 -15.44 4.63
CA THR A 181 6.81 -15.12 6.02
C THR A 181 8.08 -14.28 6.07
N LYS A 182 7.96 -13.04 6.55
CA LYS A 182 9.06 -12.08 6.57
C LYS A 182 9.45 -11.72 7.99
N GLN A 183 10.74 -11.84 8.28
CA GLN A 183 11.32 -11.40 9.54
C GLN A 183 11.96 -10.03 9.36
N LEU A 184 11.63 -9.08 10.24
CA LEU A 184 12.14 -7.72 10.21
C LEU A 184 12.70 -7.32 11.58
N PRO A 185 14.03 -7.41 11.78
CA PRO A 185 14.67 -6.90 12.98
C PRO A 185 14.72 -5.37 12.96
N ILE A 186 14.12 -4.74 13.97
CA ILE A 186 14.08 -3.29 14.14
C ILE A 186 15.32 -2.84 14.88
N VAL A 187 16.22 -2.17 14.19
CA VAL A 187 17.46 -1.63 14.76
C VAL A 187 17.32 -0.12 14.94
N MET A 188 17.50 0.37 16.16
CA MET A 188 17.46 1.79 16.52
C MET A 188 18.82 2.24 17.07
N GLU A 189 19.88 1.84 16.39
CA GLU A 189 21.22 2.38 16.65
C GLU A 189 21.27 3.81 16.10
N ALA A 190 21.95 4.71 16.82
CA ALA A 190 22.30 5.99 16.22
C ALA A 190 23.04 5.66 14.93
N ALA A 191 22.68 6.32 13.82
CA ALA A 191 23.54 6.32 12.66
C ALA A 191 24.96 6.58 13.18
N PRO A 192 25.97 5.75 12.84
CA PRO A 192 27.32 5.99 13.32
C PRO A 192 27.60 7.48 13.14
N PRO A 193 28.11 8.19 14.17
CA PRO A 193 28.41 9.62 14.03
C PRO A 193 29.12 9.73 12.69
N PRO A 194 28.63 10.58 11.75
CA PRO A 194 29.15 10.59 10.39
C PRO A 194 30.64 10.57 10.58
N VAL A 195 31.30 9.44 10.25
CA VAL A 195 32.68 9.21 10.67
C VAL A 195 33.33 10.48 10.26
N ALA A 196 33.76 11.30 11.24
CA ALA A 196 34.24 12.62 10.94
C ALA A 196 35.33 12.33 9.96
N SER A 197 35.03 12.64 8.70
CA SER A 197 35.79 12.11 7.61
C SER A 197 37.00 13.01 7.65
N SER A 198 37.94 12.66 8.53
CA SER A 198 39.34 12.66 8.21
C SER A 198 39.56 11.61 7.11
N ALA A 199 38.77 11.70 6.03
CA ALA A 199 39.38 11.92 4.75
C ALA A 199 40.40 13.06 4.95
N ALA A 200 41.64 12.69 5.29
CA ALA A 200 42.73 13.16 4.44
C ALA A 200 42.15 13.16 3.03
N PRO A 201 42.07 14.32 2.35
CA PRO A 201 41.19 14.51 1.21
C PRO A 201 41.36 13.29 0.34
N VAL A 202 40.36 12.41 0.37
CA VAL A 202 40.25 11.41 -0.67
C VAL A 202 40.07 12.35 -1.82
N GLN A 203 41.13 12.50 -2.62
CA GLN A 203 40.99 12.98 -3.97
C GLN A 203 39.88 12.11 -4.49
N SER A 204 38.66 12.67 -4.44
CA SER A 204 37.56 12.27 -5.26
C SER A 204 38.25 12.17 -6.59
N ALA A 205 38.49 10.95 -7.06
CA ALA A 205 38.97 10.72 -8.39
C ALA A 205 38.01 11.55 -9.21
N ALA A 206 38.50 12.69 -9.71
CA ALA A 206 37.67 13.79 -10.18
C ALA A 206 36.60 13.15 -11.05
N PRO A 207 35.29 13.41 -10.80
CA PRO A 207 34.19 12.62 -11.37
C PRO A 207 34.56 12.34 -12.80
N SER A 208 34.89 11.07 -13.09
CA SER A 208 35.60 10.67 -14.32
C SER A 208 34.84 11.34 -15.43
N LYS A 209 35.42 12.39 -16.05
CA LYS A 209 34.66 13.43 -16.76
C LYS A 209 33.66 12.72 -17.64
N VAL A 210 32.39 12.67 -17.22
CA VAL A 210 31.40 11.84 -17.90
C VAL A 210 31.27 12.49 -19.25
N SER A 211 31.87 11.87 -20.27
CA SER A 211 31.95 12.45 -21.60
C SER A 211 30.63 12.15 -22.28
N TRP A 212 29.64 12.98 -21.97
CA TRP A 212 28.31 12.88 -22.55
C TRP A 212 28.41 13.13 -24.06
N THR A 213 27.87 12.20 -24.85
CA THR A 213 27.81 12.34 -26.31
C THR A 213 26.52 13.02 -26.73
N LYS A 214 26.52 13.70 -27.88
CA LYS A 214 25.30 14.35 -28.40
C LYS A 214 24.13 13.37 -28.57
N LYS A 215 24.40 12.09 -28.84
CA LYS A 215 23.38 11.02 -28.92
C LYS A 215 22.62 10.83 -27.60
N GLN A 216 23.32 10.82 -26.47
CA GLN A 216 22.68 10.71 -25.15
C GLN A 216 21.78 11.91 -24.86
N GLY A 217 22.18 13.12 -25.27
CA GLY A 217 21.35 14.32 -25.18
C GLY A 217 20.02 14.18 -25.96
N TYR A 218 20.06 13.63 -27.18
CA TYR A 218 18.84 13.41 -27.98
C TYR A 218 17.86 12.42 -27.32
N TYR A 219 18.35 11.33 -26.73
CA TYR A 219 17.50 10.37 -26.03
C TYR A 219 16.83 10.99 -24.79
N VAL A 220 17.57 11.80 -24.02
CA VAL A 220 17.03 12.51 -22.86
C VAL A 220 15.98 13.54 -23.28
N THR A 221 16.22 14.32 -24.35
CA THR A 221 15.20 15.25 -24.87
C THR A 221 13.97 14.54 -25.42
N ALA A 222 14.13 13.39 -26.09
CA ALA A 222 13.01 12.62 -26.63
C ALA A 222 12.14 12.03 -25.52
N GLY A 223 12.75 11.47 -24.47
CA GLY A 223 12.03 10.96 -23.30
C GLY A 223 11.28 12.07 -22.54
N ALA A 224 11.91 13.25 -22.40
CA ALA A 224 11.29 14.41 -21.76
C ALA A 224 10.10 14.98 -22.55
N GLY A 225 10.16 14.93 -23.89
CA GLY A 225 9.01 15.29 -24.74
C GLY A 225 7.83 14.33 -24.57
N ALA A 226 8.09 13.03 -24.47
CA ALA A 226 7.05 12.02 -24.26
C ALA A 226 6.36 12.17 -22.88
N SER A 227 7.12 12.47 -21.81
CA SER A 227 6.54 12.70 -20.49
C SER A 227 5.70 13.98 -20.43
N ALA A 228 6.12 15.06 -21.09
CA ALA A 228 5.33 16.29 -21.17
C ALA A 228 3.98 16.07 -21.88
N LEU A 229 3.96 15.27 -22.97
CA LEU A 229 2.72 14.92 -23.67
C LEU A 229 1.75 14.12 -22.78
N LEU A 230 2.27 13.18 -21.98
CA LEU A 230 1.46 12.46 -20.99
C LEU A 230 0.87 13.41 -19.94
N GLY A 231 1.65 14.39 -19.48
CA GLY A 231 1.16 15.44 -18.58
C GLY A 231 -0.03 16.23 -19.16
N VAL A 232 0.04 16.60 -20.44
CA VAL A 232 -1.06 17.29 -21.15
C VAL A 232 -2.31 16.40 -21.24
N VAL A 233 -2.15 15.10 -21.51
CA VAL A 233 -3.28 14.15 -21.54
C VAL A 233 -3.98 14.10 -20.17
N PHE A 234 -3.23 14.01 -19.08
CA PHE A 234 -3.81 14.04 -17.74
C PHE A 234 -4.52 15.36 -17.41
N LEU A 235 -4.02 16.50 -17.92
CA LEU A 235 -4.71 17.79 -17.78
C LEU A 235 -6.03 17.85 -18.55
N VAL A 236 -6.10 17.26 -19.75
CA VAL A 236 -7.35 17.15 -20.52
C VAL A 236 -8.35 16.25 -19.79
N LEU A 237 -7.89 15.10 -19.29
CA LEU A 237 -8.74 14.20 -18.50
C LEU A 237 -9.23 14.86 -17.20
N ARG A 238 -8.39 15.66 -16.55
CA ARG A 238 -8.79 16.50 -15.41
C ARG A 238 -9.87 17.48 -15.83
N ASN A 239 -9.70 18.18 -16.94
CA ASN A 239 -10.66 19.19 -17.38
C ASN A 239 -12.04 18.57 -17.67
N ASN A 240 -12.07 17.39 -18.30
CA ASN A 240 -13.31 16.65 -18.51
C ASN A 240 -13.96 16.22 -17.18
N ALA A 241 -13.16 15.80 -16.20
CA ALA A 241 -13.68 15.45 -14.87
C ALA A 241 -14.21 16.67 -14.09
N LEU A 242 -13.61 17.85 -14.29
CA LEU A 242 -14.07 19.11 -13.68
C LEU A 242 -15.35 19.64 -14.35
N ASP A 243 -15.46 19.50 -15.67
CA ASP A 243 -16.65 19.86 -16.44
C ASP A 243 -17.86 19.04 -15.98
N ASP A 244 -17.68 17.72 -15.85
CA ASP A 244 -18.70 16.80 -15.31
C ASP A 244 -19.12 17.16 -13.87
N LEU A 245 -18.16 17.59 -13.04
CA LEU A 245 -18.43 18.07 -11.69
C LEU A 245 -19.24 19.37 -11.69
N SER A 246 -18.95 20.29 -12.62
CA SER A 246 -19.63 21.59 -12.71
C SER A 246 -21.09 21.50 -13.16
N HIS A 247 -21.43 20.49 -13.96
CA HIS A 247 -22.80 20.23 -14.41
C HIS A 247 -23.67 19.58 -13.34
N GLN A 248 -23.07 18.89 -12.38
CA GLN A 248 -23.77 18.09 -11.38
C GLN A 248 -23.73 18.69 -9.96
N CYS A 249 -22.85 19.67 -9.71
CA CYS A 249 -22.81 20.43 -8.47
C CYS A 249 -23.54 21.78 -8.60
N TYR A 250 -24.44 22.07 -7.67
CA TYR A 250 -25.09 23.38 -7.55
C TYR A 250 -24.43 24.18 -6.42
N GLY A 251 -23.56 25.13 -6.78
CA GLY A 251 -22.87 26.00 -5.81
C GLY A 251 -21.89 25.23 -4.92
N THR A 252 -21.98 25.44 -3.60
CA THR A 252 -21.11 24.79 -2.61
C THR A 252 -21.57 23.40 -2.15
N HIS A 253 -22.71 22.92 -2.66
CA HIS A 253 -23.28 21.63 -2.29
C HIS A 253 -23.11 20.62 -3.44
N CYS A 254 -22.12 19.73 -3.31
CA CYS A 254 -21.96 18.57 -4.18
C CYS A 254 -22.53 17.31 -3.48
N PRO A 255 -23.30 16.46 -4.18
CA PRO A 255 -23.75 15.18 -3.65
C PRO A 255 -22.59 14.20 -3.45
N GLU A 256 -22.71 13.35 -2.42
CA GLU A 256 -21.69 12.35 -2.02
C GLU A 256 -21.37 11.33 -3.13
N SER A 257 -22.29 11.14 -4.10
CA SER A 257 -22.09 10.29 -5.28
C SER A 257 -20.98 10.78 -6.24
N LEU A 258 -20.50 12.02 -6.09
CA LEU A 258 -19.47 12.63 -6.94
C LEU A 258 -18.07 12.64 -6.31
N GLU A 259 -17.88 12.08 -5.10
CA GLU A 259 -16.57 11.98 -4.46
C GLU A 259 -15.55 11.21 -5.32
N GLY A 260 -16.00 10.22 -6.07
CA GLY A 260 -15.16 9.45 -7.00
C GLY A 260 -14.59 10.32 -8.12
N THR A 261 -15.41 11.18 -8.73
CA THR A 261 -15.00 12.10 -9.80
C THR A 261 -14.07 13.19 -9.27
N TYR A 262 -14.34 13.70 -8.06
CA TYR A 262 -13.47 14.65 -7.38
C TYR A 262 -12.09 14.07 -7.02
N THR A 263 -12.07 12.85 -6.48
CA THR A 263 -10.81 12.13 -6.17
C THR A 263 -10.00 11.87 -7.42
N ARG A 264 -10.66 11.47 -8.51
CA ARG A 264 -10.04 11.25 -9.82
C ARG A 264 -9.43 12.54 -10.39
N ALA A 265 -10.14 13.67 -10.29
CA ALA A 265 -9.63 14.98 -10.70
C ALA A 265 -8.38 15.39 -9.89
N LYS A 266 -8.33 15.12 -8.58
CA LYS A 266 -7.12 15.34 -7.75
C LYS A 266 -5.95 14.50 -8.22
N VAL A 267 -6.16 13.20 -8.45
CA VAL A 267 -5.10 12.30 -8.93
C VAL A 267 -4.57 12.74 -10.29
N TYR A 268 -5.46 13.12 -11.22
CA TYR A 268 -5.04 13.65 -12.53
C TYR A 268 -4.30 14.98 -12.44
N THR A 269 -4.62 15.82 -11.45
CA THR A 269 -3.89 17.06 -11.20
C THR A 269 -2.46 16.77 -10.75
N VAL A 270 -2.28 15.90 -9.74
CA VAL A 270 -0.95 15.52 -9.23
C VAL A 270 -0.10 14.86 -10.32
N LEU A 271 -0.68 13.92 -11.08
CA LEU A 271 0.02 13.27 -12.19
C LEU A 271 0.38 14.26 -13.30
N GLY A 272 -0.57 15.09 -13.73
CA GLY A 272 -0.34 16.10 -14.77
C GLY A 272 0.80 17.05 -14.42
N ASP A 273 0.79 17.60 -13.20
CA ASP A 273 1.80 18.56 -12.73
C ASP A 273 3.19 17.90 -12.63
N THR A 274 3.25 16.67 -12.10
CA THR A 274 4.52 15.94 -11.95
C THR A 274 5.15 15.64 -13.31
N PHE A 275 4.35 15.17 -14.28
CA PHE A 275 4.85 14.87 -15.62
C PHE A 275 5.26 16.13 -16.39
N LEU A 276 4.57 17.25 -16.20
CA LEU A 276 4.97 18.54 -16.79
C LEU A 276 6.30 19.04 -16.24
N VAL A 277 6.47 19.05 -14.91
CA VAL A 277 7.72 19.50 -14.27
C VAL A 277 8.89 18.63 -14.70
N LEU A 278 8.72 17.30 -14.70
CA LEU A 278 9.75 16.37 -15.17
C LEU A 278 10.07 16.57 -16.66
N GLY A 279 9.07 16.80 -17.49
CA GLY A 279 9.25 17.09 -18.92
C GLY A 279 10.06 18.37 -19.14
N VAL A 280 9.73 19.47 -18.46
CA VAL A 280 10.43 20.76 -18.59
C VAL A 280 11.89 20.65 -18.14
N VAL A 281 12.15 20.02 -16.99
CA VAL A 281 13.51 19.80 -16.49
C VAL A 281 14.31 18.92 -17.45
N GLY A 282 13.70 17.83 -17.94
CA GLY A 282 14.34 16.92 -18.88
C GLY A 282 14.69 17.57 -20.22
N LEU A 283 13.83 18.45 -20.73
CA LEU A 283 14.11 19.26 -21.93
C LEU A 283 15.28 20.22 -21.69
N GLY A 284 15.33 20.90 -20.55
CA GLY A 284 16.44 21.78 -20.18
C GLY A 284 17.78 21.06 -20.12
N VAL A 285 17.83 19.92 -19.42
CA VAL A 285 19.03 19.09 -19.27
C VAL A 285 19.45 18.50 -20.62
N GLY A 286 18.52 17.92 -21.38
CA GLY A 286 18.82 17.33 -22.67
C GLY A 286 19.33 18.35 -23.69
N THR A 287 18.73 19.55 -23.72
CA THR A 287 19.17 20.65 -24.61
C THR A 287 20.57 21.13 -24.23
N PHE A 288 20.86 21.25 -22.93
CA PHE A 288 22.19 21.58 -22.44
C PHE A 288 23.23 20.52 -22.85
N MET A 289 22.87 19.24 -22.76
CA MET A 289 23.73 18.13 -23.20
C MET A 289 23.98 18.13 -24.71
N ILE A 290 23.00 18.48 -25.53
CA ILE A 290 23.18 18.60 -26.99
C ILE A 290 24.11 19.79 -27.32
N ALA A 291 23.94 20.91 -26.61
CA ALA A 291 24.73 22.12 -26.82
C ALA A 291 26.21 21.96 -26.42
N LYS A 292 26.48 21.26 -25.31
CA LYS A 292 27.84 21.08 -24.75
C LYS A 292 28.48 19.73 -25.05
N GLY A 293 27.72 18.75 -25.53
CA GLY A 293 28.19 17.40 -25.83
C GLY A 293 29.18 17.34 -27.00
N LYS A 294 30.15 16.43 -26.92
CA LYS A 294 31.12 16.22 -28.02
C LYS A 294 30.45 15.47 -29.18
N LYS A 295 30.73 15.85 -30.42
CA LYS A 295 30.37 15.06 -31.61
C LYS A 295 31.18 13.76 -31.55
N GLU A 296 30.52 12.61 -31.68
CA GLU A 296 31.21 11.36 -31.98
C GLU A 296 31.89 11.53 -33.35
N THR A 297 33.22 11.56 -33.36
CA THR A 297 33.97 11.16 -34.55
C THR A 297 33.76 9.67 -34.71
N ALA A 298 33.26 9.25 -35.86
CA ALA A 298 33.11 7.84 -36.21
C ALA A 298 34.45 7.12 -35.94
N PRO A 299 34.44 5.92 -35.32
CA PRO A 299 35.66 5.15 -35.16
C PRO A 299 36.26 4.90 -36.56
N PRO A 300 37.59 4.99 -36.73
CA PRO A 300 38.20 4.50 -37.95
C PRO A 300 37.84 3.02 -38.11
N ALA A 301 37.43 2.64 -39.31
CA ALA A 301 37.23 1.24 -39.65
C ALA A 301 38.60 0.53 -39.65
N ALA A 302 38.99 -0.12 -38.56
CA ALA A 302 40.01 -1.16 -38.45
C ALA A 302 40.09 -1.62 -36.98
N ALA A 303 40.32 -2.88 -36.62
CA ALA A 303 40.80 -4.02 -37.38
C ALA A 303 40.09 -5.29 -36.89
N ALA A 304 39.98 -6.28 -37.76
CA ALA A 304 39.56 -7.62 -37.40
C ALA A 304 40.33 -8.11 -36.16
N ASP A 305 39.56 -8.63 -35.21
CA ASP A 305 39.98 -9.34 -34.01
C ASP A 305 41.10 -10.35 -34.36
N SER A 306 42.37 -9.97 -34.17
CA SER A 306 43.50 -10.85 -34.47
C SER A 306 43.73 -11.79 -33.30
N ARG A 307 42.83 -12.77 -33.15
CA ARG A 307 43.06 -13.94 -32.30
C ARG A 307 44.27 -14.66 -32.83
N ARG A 308 45.39 -14.58 -32.11
CA ARG A 308 46.62 -15.30 -32.46
C ARG A 308 46.82 -16.44 -31.47
N LEU A 309 46.81 -17.65 -32.01
CA LEU A 309 47.28 -18.87 -31.35
C LEU A 309 48.76 -19.04 -31.67
N TRP A 310 49.56 -19.35 -30.66
CA TRP A 310 50.94 -19.75 -30.88
C TRP A 310 51.27 -21.03 -30.10
N LEU A 311 52.19 -21.81 -30.69
CA LEU A 311 52.73 -23.04 -30.12
C LEU A 311 54.14 -22.76 -29.61
N ALA A 312 54.39 -23.07 -28.34
CA ALA A 312 55.72 -22.95 -27.76
C ALA A 312 56.22 -24.33 -27.29
N PRO A 313 57.48 -24.71 -27.58
CA PRO A 313 58.04 -25.95 -27.07
C PRO A 313 58.30 -25.87 -25.56
N LEU A 314 58.00 -26.95 -24.83
CA LEU A 314 58.23 -27.07 -23.39
C LEU A 314 59.68 -27.52 -23.13
N GLY A 315 60.62 -26.60 -23.28
CA GLY A 315 62.02 -26.80 -22.86
C GLY A 315 62.89 -27.66 -23.80
N PRO A 316 64.21 -27.73 -23.53
CA PRO A 316 65.20 -28.15 -24.53
C PRO A 316 65.37 -29.67 -24.74
N SER A 317 64.65 -30.54 -24.03
CA SER A 317 64.94 -31.99 -24.09
C SER A 317 63.74 -32.94 -23.92
N GLY A 318 62.53 -32.55 -24.35
CA GLY A 318 61.39 -33.48 -24.40
C GLY A 318 60.40 -33.19 -25.54
N PRO A 319 59.68 -34.20 -26.07
CA PRO A 319 58.66 -33.98 -27.08
C PRO A 319 57.37 -33.47 -26.42
N GLY A 320 57.19 -32.14 -26.38
CA GLY A 320 55.96 -31.51 -25.90
C GLY A 320 55.83 -30.07 -26.38
N ALA A 321 54.62 -29.69 -26.80
CA ALA A 321 54.27 -28.32 -27.18
C ALA A 321 53.10 -27.82 -26.34
N SER A 322 53.17 -26.58 -25.86
CA SER A 322 52.04 -25.89 -25.23
C SER A 322 51.35 -24.98 -26.24
N LEU A 323 50.02 -24.97 -26.20
CA LEU A 323 49.17 -24.12 -27.04
C LEU A 323 48.66 -22.95 -26.17
N GLY A 324 48.99 -21.72 -26.57
CA GLY A 324 48.55 -20.50 -25.89
C GLY A 324 47.84 -19.55 -26.86
N GLY A 325 46.84 -18.82 -26.38
CA GLY A 325 46.12 -17.81 -27.15
C GLY A 325 45.66 -16.64 -26.28
N THR A 326 45.39 -15.52 -26.94
CA THR A 326 44.62 -14.42 -26.35
C THR A 326 43.18 -14.56 -26.82
N PHE A 327 42.26 -14.70 -25.86
CA PHE A 327 40.83 -14.91 -26.09
C PHE A 327 40.04 -13.68 -25.69
#